data_AF-A0A5N8WSX0-F1
#
_entry.id   AF-A0A5N8WSX0-F1
#
_cell.length_a   1.000
_cell.length_b   1.000
_cell.length_c   1.000
_cell.angle_alpha   90.00
_cell.angle_beta   90.00
_cell.angle_gamma   90.00
#
_symmetry.space_group_name_H-M   'P 1'
#
loop_
_entity.id
_entity.type
_entity.pdbx_description
1 polymer ?
#
loop_
_entity_poly.entity_id
_entity_poly.type
_entity_poly.pdbx_seq_one_letter_code
_entity_poly.pdbx_strand_id
1 'polypeptide(L)'
;MKRQVSYQWRLREVMATRGIFVASHLSPLLADRGIELSSVQVWRLVTQTPERLSLPVLAALCDILDVTPAELIATKAENTAPRRAAASGGADVVDLAATVRPKRARVRPEK
;
A
#
# COMPACT_ATOMS: atom_id res chain seq x y z
N MET A 1 19.03 14.91 -4.77
CA MET A 1 17.69 14.37 -5.05
C MET A 1 17.19 13.67 -3.80
N LYS A 2 16.00 14.00 -3.28
CA LYS A 2 15.41 13.28 -2.14
C LYS A 2 14.66 12.06 -2.68
N ARG A 3 14.90 10.88 -2.10
CA ARG A 3 14.17 9.64 -2.43
C ARG A 3 13.17 9.37 -1.31
N GLN A 4 11.92 9.10 -1.68
CA GLN A 4 10.91 8.62 -0.76
C GLN A 4 10.94 7.09 -0.79
N VAL A 5 11.19 6.49 0.37
CA VAL A 5 11.25 5.03 0.54
C VAL A 5 10.01 4.59 1.31
N SER A 6 9.34 3.55 0.82
CA SER A 6 8.20 2.90 1.47
C SER A 6 8.28 1.39 1.29
N TYR A 7 7.47 0.67 2.05
CA TYR A 7 7.35 -0.78 1.92
C TYR A 7 5.93 -1.23 2.23
N GLN A 8 5.58 -2.41 1.73
CA GLN A 8 4.31 -3.07 1.97
C GLN A 8 4.58 -4.46 2.55
N TRP A 9 3.87 -4.77 3.63
CA TRP A 9 3.92 -6.07 4.29
C TRP A 9 2.83 -6.98 3.73
N ARG A 10 3.23 -8.16 3.22
CA ARG A 10 2.36 -9.05 2.44
C ARG A 10 2.16 -10.42 3.09
N LEU A 11 2.51 -10.57 4.37
CA LEU A 11 2.44 -11.87 5.05
C LEU A 11 1.07 -12.54 4.93
N ARG A 12 -0.03 -11.79 5.15
CA ARG A 12 -1.38 -12.36 5.05
C ARG A 12 -1.71 -12.90 3.65
N GLU A 13 -1.28 -12.21 2.60
CA GLU A 13 -1.47 -12.65 1.21
C GLU A 13 -0.67 -13.93 0.95
N VAL A 14 0.59 -13.96 1.35
CA VAL A 14 1.47 -15.12 1.18
C VAL A 14 0.98 -16.33 1.96
N MET A 15 0.52 -16.13 3.20
CA MET A 15 -0.10 -17.17 4.01
C MET A 15 -1.31 -17.80 3.31
N ALA A 16 -2.20 -16.98 2.74
CA ALA A 16 -3.37 -17.46 2.02
C ALA A 16 -2.99 -18.30 0.78
N THR A 17 -1.99 -17.88 0.02
CA THR A 17 -1.45 -18.64 -1.12
C THR A 17 -0.90 -20.00 -0.71
N ARG A 18 -0.37 -20.12 0.52
CA ARG A 18 0.15 -21.36 1.09
C ARG A 18 -0.90 -22.14 1.91
N GLY A 19 -2.17 -21.75 1.86
CA GLY A 19 -3.27 -22.46 2.54
C GLY A 19 -3.38 -22.19 4.04
N ILE A 20 -2.66 -21.20 4.57
CA ILE A 20 -2.72 -20.81 5.99
C ILE A 20 -3.66 -19.60 6.12
N PHE A 21 -4.86 -19.81 6.64
CA PHE A 21 -5.87 -18.75 6.76
C PHE A 21 -5.99 -18.16 8.18
N VAL A 22 -5.42 -18.83 9.19
CA VAL A 22 -5.51 -18.40 10.59
C VAL A 22 -4.12 -18.09 11.15
N ALA A 23 -3.98 -16.89 11.72
CA ALA A 23 -2.72 -16.44 12.31
C ALA A 23 -2.19 -17.39 13.41
N SER A 24 -3.08 -17.98 14.20
CA SER A 24 -2.70 -18.90 15.28
C SER A 24 -1.94 -20.15 14.79
N HIS A 25 -2.11 -20.56 13.51
CA HIS A 25 -1.34 -21.67 12.94
C HIS A 25 0.15 -21.35 12.77
N LEU A 26 0.55 -20.06 12.70
CA LEU A 26 1.96 -19.69 12.66
C LEU A 26 2.68 -19.92 13.99
N SER A 27 1.97 -19.86 15.12
CA SER A 27 2.58 -19.96 16.45
C SER A 27 3.37 -21.27 16.64
N PRO A 28 2.79 -22.47 16.43
CA PRO A 28 3.55 -23.71 16.55
C PRO A 28 4.68 -23.82 15.52
N LEU A 29 4.46 -23.35 14.28
CA LEU A 29 5.47 -23.42 13.21
C LEU A 29 6.70 -22.54 13.48
N LEU A 30 6.49 -21.42 14.17
CA LEU A 30 7.56 -20.54 14.64
C LEU A 30 8.28 -21.15 15.86
N ALA A 31 7.54 -21.76 16.78
CA ALA A 31 8.11 -22.43 17.95
C ALA A 31 9.03 -23.60 17.54
N ASP A 32 8.67 -24.37 16.51
CA ASP A 32 9.50 -25.44 15.93
C ASP A 32 10.86 -24.93 15.42
N ARG A 33 10.99 -23.63 15.14
CA ARG A 33 12.23 -22.94 14.71
C ARG A 33 12.91 -22.18 15.85
N GLY A 34 12.48 -22.41 17.10
CA GLY A 34 13.01 -21.75 18.29
C GLY A 34 12.53 -20.29 18.45
N ILE A 35 11.43 -19.91 17.80
CA ILE A 35 10.87 -18.57 17.88
C ILE A 35 9.55 -18.62 18.66
N GLU A 36 9.63 -18.24 19.93
CA GLU A 36 8.44 -18.11 20.78
C GLU A 36 7.87 -16.70 20.67
N LEU A 37 6.66 -16.60 20.12
CA LEU A 37 5.88 -15.36 20.08
C LEU A 37 4.53 -15.57 20.77
N SER A 38 4.04 -14.55 21.46
CA SER A 38 2.68 -14.58 22.00
C SER A 38 1.65 -14.53 20.88
N SER A 39 0.45 -15.06 21.11
CA SER A 39 -0.64 -15.03 20.13
C SER A 39 -0.97 -13.61 19.64
N VAL A 40 -0.82 -12.61 20.52
CA VAL A 40 -1.00 -11.19 20.16
C VAL A 40 0.12 -10.71 19.23
N GLN A 41 1.37 -11.11 19.47
CA GLN A 41 2.49 -10.77 18.58
C GLN A 41 2.30 -11.39 17.19
N VAL A 42 1.91 -12.67 17.13
CA VAL A 42 1.62 -13.35 15.86
C VAL A 42 0.45 -12.69 15.13
N TRP A 43 -0.64 -12.37 15.85
CA TRP A 43 -1.77 -11.67 15.25
C TRP A 43 -1.37 -10.31 14.67
N ARG A 44 -0.64 -9.48 15.43
CA ARG A 44 -0.16 -8.18 14.92
C ARG A 44 0.77 -8.34 13.73
N LEU A 45 1.62 -9.38 13.72
CA LEU A 45 2.50 -9.67 12.60
C LEU A 45 1.69 -9.97 11.34
N VAL A 46 0.51 -10.59 11.43
CA VAL A 46 -0.32 -10.91 10.27
C VAL A 46 -1.22 -9.73 9.85
N THR A 47 -1.72 -8.94 10.80
CA THR A 47 -2.74 -7.91 10.53
C THR A 47 -2.20 -6.50 10.39
N GLN A 48 -1.02 -6.20 10.92
CA GLN A 48 -0.42 -4.87 10.93
C GLN A 48 0.90 -4.87 10.16
N THR A 49 1.30 -3.69 9.66
CA THR A 49 2.62 -3.48 9.08
C THR A 49 3.63 -3.27 10.22
N PRO A 50 4.60 -4.18 10.42
CA PRO A 50 5.57 -4.05 11.49
C PRO A 50 6.60 -2.97 11.18
N GLU A 51 6.82 -2.02 12.09
CA GLU A 51 7.93 -1.05 11.97
C GLU A 51 9.29 -1.67 12.25
N ARG A 52 9.32 -2.69 13.11
CA ARG A 52 10.51 -3.42 13.52
C ARG A 52 10.21 -4.92 13.47
N LEU A 53 11.10 -5.66 12.83
CA LEU A 53 11.05 -7.10 12.70
C LEU A 53 12.45 -7.65 12.95
N SER A 54 12.56 -8.76 13.69
CA SER A 54 13.85 -9.43 13.86
C SER A 54 14.16 -10.29 12.63
N LEU A 55 15.43 -10.31 12.22
CA LEU A 55 15.87 -11.14 11.09
C LEU A 55 15.61 -12.65 11.30
N PRO A 56 15.75 -13.22 12.51
CA PRO A 56 15.35 -14.61 12.75
C PRO A 56 13.87 -14.88 12.46
N VAL A 57 12.96 -13.99 12.86
CA VAL A 57 11.53 -14.13 12.55
C VAL A 57 11.30 -14.07 11.05
N LEU A 58 11.95 -13.13 10.35
CA LEU A 58 11.86 -13.04 8.90
C LEU A 58 12.34 -14.34 8.23
N ALA A 59 13.49 -14.87 8.64
CA ALA A 59 14.05 -16.11 8.11
C ALA A 59 13.12 -17.31 8.37
N ALA A 60 12.56 -17.42 9.58
CA ALA A 60 11.62 -18.47 9.91
C ALA A 60 10.32 -18.37 9.08
N LEU A 61 9.79 -17.17 8.86
CA LEU A 61 8.63 -16.99 7.98
C LEU A 61 8.92 -17.40 6.54
N CYS A 62 10.10 -17.04 6.02
CA CYS A 62 10.55 -17.45 4.70
C CYS A 62 10.62 -18.98 4.59
N ASP A 63 11.14 -19.65 5.61
CA ASP A 63 11.25 -21.11 5.65
C ASP A 63 9.89 -21.81 5.84
N ILE A 64 9.01 -21.29 6.70
CA ILE A 64 7.65 -21.83 6.91
C ILE A 64 6.81 -21.75 5.64
N LEU A 65 6.92 -20.62 4.94
CA LEU A 65 6.09 -20.32 3.77
C LEU A 65 6.79 -20.66 2.45
N ASP A 66 8.04 -21.13 2.50
CA ASP A 66 8.86 -21.48 1.33
C ASP A 66 8.96 -20.31 0.33
N VAL A 67 9.23 -19.10 0.82
CA VAL A 67 9.30 -17.86 0.04
C VAL A 67 10.55 -17.06 0.36
N THR A 68 10.84 -16.10 -0.51
CA THR A 68 11.92 -15.13 -0.27
C THR A 68 11.46 -13.90 0.52
N PRO A 69 12.37 -13.16 1.19
CA PRO A 69 12.02 -11.92 1.88
C PRO A 69 11.35 -10.86 0.98
N ALA A 70 11.66 -10.85 -0.33
CA ALA A 70 11.10 -9.90 -1.29
C ALA A 70 9.60 -10.15 -1.55
N GLU A 71 9.13 -11.38 -1.36
CA GLU A 71 7.71 -11.72 -1.48
C GLU A 71 6.92 -11.24 -0.26
N LEU A 72 7.54 -11.29 0.92
CA LEU A 72 6.95 -10.81 2.18
C LEU A 72 6.99 -9.28 2.31
N ILE A 73 8.08 -8.65 1.88
CA ILE A 73 8.31 -7.20 2.00
C ILE A 73 8.52 -6.61 0.60
N ALA A 74 7.47 -6.02 0.04
CA ALA A 74 7.58 -5.29 -1.21
C ALA A 74 8.07 -3.86 -0.93
N THR A 75 9.31 -3.54 -1.29
CA THR A 75 9.89 -2.20 -1.11
C THR A 75 9.67 -1.33 -2.34
N LYS A 76 9.39 -0.04 -2.13
CA LYS A 76 9.31 0.97 -3.18
C LYS A 76 10.20 2.15 -2.83
N ALA A 77 10.93 2.66 -3.82
CA ALA A 77 11.77 3.84 -3.66
C ALA A 77 11.60 4.76 -4.87
N GLU A 78 10.88 5.86 -4.68
CA GLU A 78 10.55 6.82 -5.73
C GLU A 78 11.33 8.13 -5.51
N ASN A 79 11.74 8.80 -6.59
CA ASN A 79 12.31 10.14 -6.46
C ASN A 79 11.19 11.11 -6.04
N THR A 80 11.37 11.83 -4.93
CA THR A 80 10.46 12.90 -4.54
C THR A 80 10.48 13.95 -5.65
N ALA A 81 9.39 14.03 -6.41
CA ALA A 81 9.19 15.12 -7.34
C ALA A 81 9.28 16.44 -6.56
N PRO A 82 9.98 17.46 -7.08
CA PRO A 82 9.96 18.77 -6.44
C PRO A 82 8.49 19.19 -6.33
N ARG A 83 8.05 19.54 -5.12
CA ARG A 83 6.74 20.15 -4.90
C ARG A 83 6.68 21.32 -5.88
N ARG A 84 5.79 21.25 -6.89
CA ARG A 84 5.45 22.43 -7.67
C ARG A 84 4.89 23.41 -6.65
N ALA A 85 5.71 24.36 -6.20
CA ALA A 85 5.17 25.58 -5.65
C ALA A 85 4.22 26.08 -6.74
N ALA A 86 2.95 26.31 -6.39
CA ALA A 86 2.07 27.04 -7.28
C ALA A 86 2.75 28.38 -7.53
N ALA A 87 3.43 28.51 -8.67
CA ALA A 87 3.83 29.79 -9.17
C ALA A 87 2.52 30.50 -9.46
N SER A 88 2.17 31.48 -8.64
CA SER A 88 1.26 32.56 -9.02
C SER A 88 1.90 33.24 -10.24
N GLY A 89 1.59 32.73 -11.42
CA GLY A 89 2.29 33.13 -12.65
C GLY A 89 1.76 32.38 -13.88
N GLY A 90 0.63 32.86 -14.39
CA GLY A 90 0.26 32.76 -15.81
C GLY A 90 -0.13 31.37 -16.30
N ALA A 91 -1.27 30.83 -15.85
CA ALA A 91 -2.05 29.96 -16.72
C ALA A 91 -3.00 30.87 -17.49
N ASP A 92 -2.94 30.81 -18.82
CA ASP A 92 -3.91 31.37 -19.74
C ASP A 92 -5.26 30.66 -19.49
N VAL A 93 -5.96 31.11 -18.45
CA VAL A 93 -7.32 30.67 -18.16
C VAL A 93 -8.20 31.36 -19.18
N VAL A 94 -8.45 30.70 -20.29
CA VAL A 94 -9.42 31.16 -21.27
C VAL A 94 -10.79 31.17 -20.58
N ASP A 95 -11.33 32.36 -20.34
CA ASP A 95 -12.66 32.53 -19.77
C ASP A 95 -13.71 31.98 -20.74
N LEU A 96 -14.19 30.77 -20.46
CA LEU A 96 -15.17 30.06 -21.27
C LEU A 96 -16.50 30.84 -21.39
N ALA A 97 -16.79 31.74 -20.45
CA ALA A 97 -17.96 32.61 -20.51
C ALA A 97 -17.82 33.70 -21.59
N ALA A 98 -16.59 34.09 -21.94
CA ALA A 98 -16.32 35.00 -23.06
C ALA A 98 -16.35 34.29 -24.42
N THR A 99 -16.01 32.99 -24.48
CA THR A 99 -15.91 32.24 -25.75
C THR A 99 -17.22 31.57 -26.17
N VAL A 100 -18.10 31.19 -25.23
CA VAL A 100 -19.36 30.50 -25.54
C VAL A 100 -20.54 31.24 -24.92
N ARG A 101 -21.18 32.12 -25.70
CA ARG A 101 -22.43 32.77 -25.27
C ARG A 101 -23.62 31.83 -25.53
N PRO A 102 -24.38 31.40 -24.50
CA PRO A 102 -25.53 30.52 -24.70
C PRO A 102 -26.62 31.21 -25.54
N LYS A 103 -27.09 30.53 -26.58
CA LYS A 103 -28.14 31.03 -27.49
C LYS A 103 -29.51 30.91 -26.82
N ARG A 104 -30.28 32.01 -26.80
CA ARG A 104 -31.64 32.06 -26.21
C ARG A 104 -32.55 30.98 -26.85
N ALA A 105 -33.22 30.19 -26.00
CA ALA A 105 -34.22 29.24 -26.45
C ALA A 105 -35.43 29.99 -27.06
N ARG A 106 -35.96 29.48 -28.19
CA ARG A 106 -37.26 29.92 -28.74
C ARG A 106 -38.31 28.88 -28.35
N VAL A 107 -39.22 29.27 -27.46
CA VAL A 107 -40.39 28.45 -27.11
C VAL A 107 -41.39 28.57 -28.26
N ARG A 108 -41.81 27.44 -28.83
CA ARG A 108 -42.93 27.39 -29.78
C ARG A 108 -44.24 27.37 -28.99
N PRO A 109 -45.28 28.12 -29.39
CA PRO A 109 -46.58 28.02 -28.75
C PRO A 109 -47.20 26.65 -29.05
N GLU A 110 -47.88 26.09 -28.04
CA GLU A 110 -48.65 24.85 -28.14
C GLU A 110 -49.93 25.11 -28.95
N LYS A 111 -50.38 24.09 -29.69
CA LYS A 111 -51.51 24.14 -30.61
C LYS A 111 -52.84 23.99 -29.89
#